data_AF-A0A925SD01-F1
#
_entry.id   AF-A0A925SD01-F1
#
_cell.length_a   1.000
_cell.length_b   1.000
_cell.length_c   1.000
_cell.angle_alpha   90.00
_cell.angle_beta   90.00
_cell.angle_gamma   90.00
#
_symmetry.space_group_name_H-M   'P 1'
#
loop_
_entity.id
_entity.type
_entity.pdbx_description
1 polymer ?
#
loop_
_entity_poly.entity_id
_entity_poly.type
_entity_poly.pdbx_seq_one_letter_code
_entity_poly.pdbx_strand_id
1 'polypeptide(L)'
;MREKENLEIIAINRLLKPVRDQIGDATVDIYPNDLTIIAANSLNWKPRPIIQSYVTYTSWLDKKNADHFRSSEAPQFFVFRLNNNSHDLNGGTLESMDNRYLLNDEPNTLIELIRNYQRIYADNNFLVYSRRPQKMDINSIVTQTSQGKWYQWISVPDTASQVKRLKLHVKRSLAGDIKSFLYKDELYYLYLKTQNGNTLKYRIVPQNAADGIWISPFLTSASDHAPAEIITQVMLICSDKNMVENTFSFEWEYLNLEEKAISHFFGKDSVKVNEVYLDETMDFVSPSPNWHGFNAENVQEDTSLNQKYYRLEPQAYSPTLKITTDSVPAGSTRISVDCWIKARKQTPSSIVIETEDAAGEKSWHGMGIQQQIFDAQELNHVFSYINLSAPVAKLTVYLWNNDDKPVFIYSMQVKMIKL
;
A
#
# COMPACT_ATOMS: atom_id res chain seq x y z
N MET A 1 -6.25 9.48 39.66
CA MET A 1 -7.10 8.38 39.15
C MET A 1 -7.13 8.44 37.63
N ARG A 2 -7.70 9.49 37.01
CA ARG A 2 -7.72 9.69 35.53
C ARG A 2 -6.36 9.68 34.84
N GLU A 3 -5.32 10.28 35.43
CA GLU A 3 -3.97 10.28 34.83
C GLU A 3 -3.34 8.88 34.80
N LYS A 4 -3.60 8.07 35.83
CA LYS A 4 -3.10 6.69 35.91
C LYS A 4 -3.85 5.78 34.92
N GLU A 5 -5.16 5.94 34.81
CA GLU A 5 -5.99 5.28 33.78
C GLU A 5 -5.53 5.65 32.36
N ASN A 6 -5.20 6.92 32.12
CA ASN A 6 -4.66 7.36 30.82
C ASN A 6 -3.28 6.76 30.52
N LEU A 7 -2.42 6.61 31.53
CA LEU A 7 -1.10 5.97 31.37
C LEU A 7 -1.21 4.46 31.08
N GLU A 8 -2.22 3.79 31.63
CA GLU A 8 -2.52 2.39 31.31
C GLU A 8 -3.00 2.23 29.87
N ILE A 9 -3.80 3.17 29.36
CA ILE A 9 -4.28 3.17 27.97
C ILE A 9 -3.12 3.34 26.97
N ILE A 10 -2.13 4.18 27.27
CA ILE A 10 -0.98 4.43 26.39
C ILE A 10 0.22 3.53 26.69
N ALA A 11 0.08 2.54 27.57
CA ALA A 11 1.18 1.66 27.97
C ALA A 11 1.78 0.86 26.79
N ILE A 12 0.98 0.57 25.77
CA ILE A 12 1.43 -0.06 24.51
C ILE A 12 2.48 0.79 23.78
N ASN A 13 2.48 2.10 24.02
CA ASN A 13 3.41 3.05 23.41
C ASN A 13 4.66 3.30 24.24
N ARG A 14 4.92 2.47 25.25
CA ARG A 14 6.11 2.57 26.09
C ARG A 14 7.31 1.85 25.46
N LEU A 15 8.39 2.60 25.24
CA LEU A 15 9.68 2.08 24.80
C LEU A 15 10.34 1.25 25.91
N LEU A 16 11.12 0.24 25.51
CA LEU A 16 11.91 -0.57 26.44
C LEU A 16 12.83 0.31 27.30
N LYS A 17 13.04 -0.11 28.56
CA LYS A 17 13.86 0.66 29.52
C LYS A 17 15.26 1.01 28.97
N PRO A 18 16.04 0.09 28.36
CA PRO A 18 17.35 0.43 27.82
C PRO A 18 17.31 1.52 26.75
N VAL A 19 16.27 1.53 25.91
CA VAL A 19 16.07 2.55 24.86
C VAL A 19 15.77 3.91 25.51
N ARG A 20 14.91 3.94 26.52
CA ARG A 20 14.62 5.17 27.27
C ARG A 20 15.83 5.70 28.02
N ASP A 21 16.61 4.82 28.65
CA ASP A 21 17.85 5.20 29.34
C ASP A 21 18.87 5.80 28.35
N GLN A 22 18.94 5.26 27.11
CA GLN A 22 19.81 5.78 26.06
C GLN A 22 19.35 7.15 25.51
N ILE A 23 18.03 7.37 25.41
CA ILE A 23 17.48 8.68 25.02
C ILE A 23 17.73 9.72 26.12
N GLY A 24 17.47 9.37 27.38
CA GLY A 24 17.59 10.29 28.52
C GLY A 24 16.76 11.57 28.30
N ASP A 25 17.37 12.73 28.54
CA ASP A 25 16.75 14.05 28.35
C ASP A 25 16.95 14.62 26.92
N ALA A 26 17.50 13.83 26.00
CA ALA A 26 17.75 14.26 24.63
C ALA A 26 16.46 14.58 23.89
N THR A 27 16.55 15.48 22.91
CA THR A 27 15.40 15.92 22.12
C THR A 27 14.92 14.81 21.18
N VAL A 28 13.60 14.60 21.13
CA VAL A 28 12.96 13.54 20.33
C VAL A 28 11.83 14.10 19.48
N ASP A 29 11.67 13.60 18.26
CA ASP A 29 10.42 13.74 17.49
C ASP A 29 9.79 12.37 17.18
N ILE A 30 8.51 12.36 16.81
CA ILE A 30 7.76 11.16 16.49
C ILE A 30 7.34 11.16 15.03
N TYR A 31 7.57 10.03 14.36
CA TYR A 31 7.12 9.76 13.00
C TYR A 31 6.20 8.53 13.00
N PRO A 32 5.11 8.50 12.22
CA PRO A 32 4.60 9.61 11.41
C PRO A 32 3.60 10.54 12.12
N ASN A 33 2.92 10.08 13.18
CA ASN A 33 1.78 10.82 13.76
C ASN A 33 1.40 10.50 15.22
N ASP A 34 1.82 9.37 15.82
CA ASP A 34 1.34 8.94 17.15
C ASP A 34 2.04 9.66 18.31
N LEU A 35 1.54 10.85 18.65
CA LEU A 35 2.08 11.69 19.72
C LEU A 35 1.91 11.09 21.13
N THR A 36 1.10 10.05 21.32
CA THR A 36 0.91 9.43 22.64
C THR A 36 2.20 8.76 23.15
N ILE A 37 3.13 8.42 22.24
CA ILE A 37 4.47 7.92 22.56
C ILE A 37 5.25 8.93 23.43
N ILE A 38 5.08 10.23 23.21
CA ILE A 38 5.76 11.27 24.00
C ILE A 38 5.30 11.18 25.46
N ALA A 39 3.99 11.16 25.67
CA ALA A 39 3.40 11.10 27.01
C ALA A 39 3.73 9.78 27.72
N ALA A 40 3.67 8.64 27.01
CA ALA A 40 3.95 7.31 27.56
C ALA A 40 5.38 7.13 28.07
N ASN A 41 6.32 7.92 27.54
CA ASN A 41 7.75 7.81 27.81
C ASN A 41 8.36 9.04 28.47
N SER A 42 7.59 10.11 28.67
CA SER A 42 8.03 11.40 29.21
C SER A 42 9.20 12.01 28.41
N LEU A 43 9.11 11.96 27.08
CA LEU A 43 10.19 12.40 26.17
C LEU A 43 10.29 13.92 26.09
N ASN A 44 11.51 14.45 25.95
CA ASN A 44 11.77 15.85 25.63
C ASN A 44 11.42 16.13 24.16
N TRP A 45 10.17 16.48 23.90
CA TRP A 45 9.65 16.60 22.53
C TRP A 45 10.15 17.86 21.83
N LYS A 46 10.79 17.67 20.67
CA LYS A 46 11.21 18.72 19.74
C LYS A 46 10.60 18.44 18.36
N PRO A 47 9.37 18.90 18.10
CA PRO A 47 8.67 18.57 16.85
C PRO A 47 9.28 19.24 15.62
N ARG A 48 9.18 18.54 14.50
CA ARG A 48 9.24 19.16 13.17
C ARG A 48 8.08 20.15 12.93
N PRO A 49 8.24 21.12 12.01
CA PRO A 49 7.24 22.15 11.74
C PRO A 49 5.83 21.63 11.41
N ILE A 50 5.73 20.60 10.55
CA ILE A 50 4.47 19.95 10.20
C ILE A 50 4.45 18.59 10.91
N ILE A 51 3.83 18.55 12.07
CA ILE A 51 3.94 17.42 13.01
C ILE A 51 3.39 16.11 12.41
N GLN A 52 2.23 16.18 11.76
CA GLN A 52 1.45 15.03 11.30
C GLN A 52 1.76 14.69 9.85
N SER A 53 2.46 13.58 9.58
CA SER A 53 2.97 13.24 8.23
C SER A 53 1.88 13.29 7.14
N TYR A 54 0.69 12.79 7.46
CA TYR A 54 -0.41 12.71 6.51
C TYR A 54 -0.96 14.07 6.04
N VAL A 55 -0.73 15.16 6.77
CA VAL A 55 -1.13 16.52 6.33
C VAL A 55 -0.04 17.22 5.51
N THR A 56 1.16 16.63 5.41
CA THR A 56 2.30 17.17 4.66
C THR A 56 2.18 16.87 3.16
N TYR A 57 0.99 17.05 2.58
CA TYR A 57 0.66 16.60 1.22
C TYR A 57 1.05 17.58 0.09
N THR A 58 1.90 18.58 0.38
CA THR A 58 2.44 19.50 -0.62
C THR A 58 3.96 19.60 -0.53
N SER A 59 4.62 19.85 -1.66
CA SER A 59 6.09 20.04 -1.72
C SER A 59 6.60 21.11 -0.77
N TRP A 60 5.82 22.19 -0.57
CA TRP A 60 6.20 23.26 0.36
C TRP A 60 6.20 22.78 1.82
N LEU A 61 5.17 22.04 2.23
CA LEU A 61 5.05 21.51 3.59
C LEU A 61 6.16 20.50 3.87
N ASP A 62 6.40 19.55 2.95
CA ASP A 62 7.44 18.54 3.08
C ASP A 62 8.82 19.18 3.10
N LYS A 63 9.07 20.17 2.25
CA LYS A 63 10.32 20.92 2.26
C LYS A 63 10.61 21.58 3.61
N LYS A 64 9.60 22.11 4.32
CA LYS A 64 9.80 22.69 5.66
C LYS A 64 10.29 21.65 6.67
N ASN A 65 9.73 20.44 6.62
CA ASN A 65 10.18 19.34 7.47
C ASN A 65 11.56 18.83 7.07
N ALA A 66 11.83 18.65 5.77
CA ALA A 66 13.15 18.27 5.27
C ALA A 66 14.23 19.29 5.67
N ASP A 67 13.96 20.58 5.53
CA ASP A 67 14.87 21.65 5.94
C ASP A 67 15.10 21.65 7.47
N HIS A 68 14.08 21.34 8.27
CA HIS A 68 14.22 21.17 9.72
C HIS A 68 15.15 20.01 10.08
N PHE A 69 14.95 18.81 9.51
CA PHE A 69 15.81 17.65 9.77
C PHE A 69 17.24 17.81 9.26
N ARG A 70 17.48 18.70 8.28
CA ARG A 70 18.82 19.08 7.82
C ARG A 70 19.53 20.04 8.77
N SER A 71 18.79 20.84 9.53
CA SER A 71 19.32 21.94 10.35
C SER A 71 19.95 21.49 11.68
N SER A 72 20.60 22.41 12.38
CA SER A 72 21.00 22.20 13.78
C SER A 72 19.80 22.01 14.73
N GLU A 73 18.61 22.47 14.33
CA GLU A 73 17.40 22.37 15.14
C GLU A 73 16.74 20.99 15.13
N ALA A 74 17.18 20.08 14.27
CA ALA A 74 16.65 18.72 14.23
C ALA A 74 16.79 18.01 15.59
N PRO A 75 15.83 17.15 15.99
CA PRO A 75 15.90 16.41 17.25
C PRO A 75 17.10 15.46 17.27
N GLN A 76 17.62 15.13 18.45
CA GLN A 76 18.72 14.17 18.58
C GLN A 76 18.28 12.74 18.27
N PHE A 77 17.01 12.41 18.53
CA PHE A 77 16.41 11.13 18.23
C PHE A 77 15.08 11.28 17.50
N PHE A 78 14.65 10.24 16.80
CA PHE A 78 13.24 10.11 16.46
C PHE A 78 12.76 8.67 16.62
N VAL A 79 11.46 8.54 16.88
CA VAL A 79 10.78 7.24 16.99
C VAL A 79 9.85 7.09 15.80
N PHE A 80 10.04 6.03 15.02
CA PHE A 80 9.17 5.63 13.92
C PHE A 80 8.21 4.55 14.43
N ARG A 81 6.92 4.86 14.46
CA ARG A 81 5.85 3.90 14.79
C ARG A 81 5.57 2.97 13.59
N LEU A 82 5.65 1.65 13.81
CA LEU A 82 5.46 0.65 12.75
C LEU A 82 4.06 0.05 12.68
N ASN A 83 3.37 0.00 13.82
CA ASN A 83 2.10 -0.68 13.95
C ASN A 83 0.99 0.37 14.11
N ASN A 84 0.55 0.92 12.98
CA ASN A 84 -0.72 1.64 12.95
C ASN A 84 -1.81 0.59 13.17
N ASN A 85 -2.85 0.88 13.95
CA ASN A 85 -3.97 -0.04 14.20
C ASN A 85 -4.81 -0.34 12.92
N SER A 86 -4.32 0.01 11.74
CA SER A 86 -4.93 -0.23 10.44
C SER A 86 -3.97 -1.03 9.55
N HIS A 87 -4.54 -1.98 8.81
CA HIS A 87 -3.90 -2.59 7.65
C HIS A 87 -4.32 -1.81 6.41
N ASP A 88 -3.37 -1.58 5.49
CA ASP A 88 -3.73 -0.98 4.21
C ASP A 88 -4.65 -1.89 3.39
N LEU A 89 -5.23 -1.36 2.31
CA LEU A 89 -6.04 -2.14 1.35
C LEU A 89 -5.34 -3.40 0.84
N ASN A 90 -4.01 -3.48 0.90
CA ASN A 90 -3.20 -4.58 0.41
C ASN A 90 -2.73 -5.54 1.54
N GLY A 91 -3.15 -5.29 2.78
CA GLY A 91 -2.77 -6.05 3.97
C GLY A 91 -1.35 -5.79 4.49
N GLY A 92 -0.77 -4.63 4.15
CA GLY A 92 0.47 -4.08 4.68
C GLY A 92 0.28 -3.26 5.95
N THR A 93 1.37 -2.82 6.58
CA THR A 93 1.38 -2.00 7.82
C THR A 93 2.00 -0.61 7.61
N LEU A 94 2.49 -0.31 6.42
CA LEU A 94 3.05 1.01 6.05
C LEU A 94 1.98 1.88 5.36
N GLU A 95 0.81 1.92 5.97
CA GLU A 95 -0.31 2.76 5.55
C GLU A 95 -0.23 4.15 6.20
N SER A 96 -0.67 5.16 5.46
CA SER A 96 -1.09 6.45 5.98
C SER A 96 -2.57 6.72 5.68
N MET A 97 -3.11 7.81 6.20
CA MET A 97 -4.51 8.21 6.04
C MET A 97 -4.98 8.13 4.57
N ASP A 98 -6.19 7.60 4.37
CA ASP A 98 -6.85 7.40 3.08
C ASP A 98 -6.15 6.42 2.13
N ASN A 99 -5.61 5.30 2.65
CA ASN A 99 -4.91 4.28 1.86
C ASN A 99 -3.71 4.81 1.08
N ARG A 100 -3.00 5.80 1.65
CA ARG A 100 -1.74 6.29 1.09
C ARG A 100 -0.60 5.42 1.57
N TYR A 101 0.44 5.28 0.74
CA TYR A 101 1.66 4.62 1.16
C TYR A 101 2.48 5.57 2.04
N LEU A 102 2.80 5.15 3.26
CA LEU A 102 3.39 6.04 4.27
C LEU A 102 4.68 6.73 3.79
N LEU A 103 5.52 6.02 3.05
CA LEU A 103 6.79 6.56 2.56
C LEU A 103 6.63 7.69 1.53
N ASN A 104 5.40 7.92 1.05
CA ASN A 104 5.07 8.96 0.07
C ASN A 104 4.40 10.19 0.70
N ASP A 105 4.13 10.18 2.01
CA ASP A 105 3.57 11.37 2.68
C ASP A 105 4.58 12.51 2.72
N GLU A 106 5.87 12.20 2.88
CA GLU A 106 6.93 13.21 3.03
C GLU A 106 8.20 12.76 2.31
N PRO A 107 8.17 12.70 0.97
CA PRO A 107 9.23 12.09 0.18
C PRO A 107 10.60 12.75 0.39
N ASN A 108 10.68 14.07 0.57
CA ASN A 108 11.95 14.76 0.84
C ASN A 108 12.39 14.59 2.30
N THR A 109 11.46 14.70 3.25
CA THR A 109 11.77 14.50 4.68
C THR A 109 12.32 13.10 4.93
N LEU A 110 11.74 12.06 4.30
CA LEU A 110 12.22 10.69 4.44
C LEU A 110 13.68 10.55 4.00
N ILE A 111 14.10 11.22 2.91
CA ILE A 111 15.50 11.23 2.48
C ILE A 111 16.39 11.91 3.52
N GLU A 112 15.96 13.01 4.12
CA GLU A 112 16.74 13.67 5.19
C GLU A 112 16.79 12.84 6.48
N LEU A 113 15.76 12.07 6.80
CA LEU A 113 15.80 11.11 7.91
C LEU A 113 16.84 10.02 7.64
N ILE A 114 16.81 9.39 6.46
CA ILE A 114 17.80 8.37 6.04
C ILE A 114 19.22 8.96 6.05
N ARG A 115 19.37 10.20 5.57
CA ARG A 115 20.65 10.90 5.47
C ARG A 115 21.25 11.19 6.85
N ASN A 116 20.45 11.69 7.79
CA ASN A 116 20.95 12.30 9.03
C ASN A 116 20.84 11.38 10.25
N TYR A 117 20.14 10.25 10.16
CA TYR A 117 19.89 9.38 11.32
C TYR A 117 20.24 7.93 11.05
N GLN A 118 20.62 7.23 12.12
CA GLN A 118 20.91 5.80 12.13
C GLN A 118 20.03 5.09 13.15
N ARG A 119 19.56 3.91 12.79
CA ARG A 119 18.75 3.07 13.67
C ARG A 119 19.60 2.57 14.83
N ILE A 120 19.09 2.70 16.05
CA ILE A 120 19.72 2.18 17.27
C ILE A 120 18.90 1.07 17.93
N TYR A 121 17.61 0.96 17.57
CA TYR A 121 16.71 -0.03 18.11
C TYR A 121 15.58 -0.35 17.12
N ALA A 122 15.11 -1.59 17.17
CA ALA A 122 13.99 -2.08 16.40
C ALA A 122 13.21 -3.13 17.20
N ASP A 123 11.89 -3.06 17.17
CA ASP A 123 10.99 -4.15 17.52
C ASP A 123 9.76 -4.13 16.58
N ASN A 124 8.73 -4.92 16.90
CA ASN A 124 7.51 -5.00 16.09
C ASN A 124 6.65 -3.71 16.09
N ASN A 125 6.93 -2.79 17.01
CA ASN A 125 6.12 -1.60 17.27
C ASN A 125 6.83 -0.30 16.91
N PHE A 126 8.15 -0.24 17.07
CA PHE A 126 8.97 0.96 16.98
C PHE A 126 10.31 0.67 16.32
N LEU A 127 10.73 1.61 15.47
CA LEU A 127 12.14 1.82 15.17
C LEU A 127 12.58 3.10 15.88
N VAL A 128 13.75 3.09 16.51
CA VAL A 128 14.30 4.29 17.16
C VAL A 128 15.63 4.62 16.53
N TYR A 129 15.83 5.89 16.25
CA TYR A 129 16.99 6.39 15.54
C TYR A 129 17.67 7.50 16.33
N SER A 130 18.99 7.52 16.26
CA SER A 130 19.81 8.63 16.75
C SER A 130 20.38 9.40 15.57
N ARG A 131 20.59 10.71 15.73
CA ARG A 131 21.29 11.52 14.75
C ARG A 131 22.71 10.98 14.54
N ARG A 132 23.16 10.92 13.30
CA ARG A 132 24.50 10.48 12.94
C ARG A 132 25.52 11.57 13.28
N PRO A 133 26.72 11.21 13.76
CA PRO A 133 27.84 12.15 13.82
C PRO A 133 28.24 12.67 12.43
N GLN A 134 28.17 11.79 11.43
CA GLN A 134 28.45 12.10 10.03
C GLN A 134 27.24 11.72 9.17
N LYS A 135 26.72 12.68 8.40
CA LYS A 135 25.62 12.45 7.47
C LYS A 135 26.03 11.44 6.38
N MET A 136 25.08 10.60 5.97
CA MET A 136 25.26 9.71 4.84
C MET A 136 25.35 10.53 3.54
N ASP A 137 26.22 10.12 2.63
CA ASP A 137 26.20 10.67 1.29
C ASP A 137 25.08 10.01 0.48
N ILE A 138 24.19 10.84 -0.05
CA ILE A 138 23.03 10.41 -0.84
C ILE A 138 22.99 11.33 -2.04
N ASN A 139 23.27 10.76 -3.21
CA ASN A 139 23.25 11.45 -4.48
C ASN A 139 22.04 10.99 -5.30
N SER A 140 21.41 11.94 -5.98
CA SER A 140 20.24 11.68 -6.81
C SER A 140 20.58 11.84 -8.29
N ILE A 141 20.15 10.88 -9.10
CA ILE A 141 20.21 10.94 -10.57
C ILE A 141 18.78 10.87 -11.09
N VAL A 142 18.34 11.91 -11.79
CA VAL A 142 17.01 11.97 -12.40
C VAL A 142 17.15 11.72 -13.91
N THR A 143 16.30 10.86 -14.46
CA THR A 143 16.26 10.60 -15.90
C THR A 143 15.67 11.78 -16.66
N GLN A 144 15.75 11.72 -17.99
CA GLN A 144 14.96 12.60 -18.83
C GLN A 144 13.46 12.37 -18.60
N THR A 145 12.69 13.45 -18.76
CA THR A 145 11.23 13.43 -18.71
C THR A 145 10.67 12.54 -19.81
N SER A 146 9.79 11.63 -19.40
CA SER A 146 9.02 10.74 -20.28
C SER A 146 7.54 11.11 -20.21
N GLN A 147 6.76 10.67 -21.21
CA GLN A 147 5.31 10.83 -21.23
C GLN A 147 4.62 9.50 -20.94
N GLY A 148 3.62 9.53 -20.08
CA GLY A 148 2.76 8.41 -19.72
C GLY A 148 1.32 8.67 -20.12
N LYS A 149 0.58 7.57 -20.32
CA LYS A 149 -0.88 7.59 -20.50
C LYS A 149 -1.54 6.99 -19.28
N TRP A 150 -2.69 7.54 -18.91
CA TRP A 150 -3.51 6.98 -17.83
C TRP A 150 -3.93 5.54 -18.16
N TYR A 151 -4.06 4.70 -17.12
CA TYR A 151 -4.55 3.31 -17.23
C TYR A 151 -3.68 2.43 -18.14
N GLN A 152 -2.40 2.79 -18.28
CA GLN A 152 -1.41 1.99 -18.97
C GLN A 152 -0.26 1.66 -18.03
N TRP A 153 0.20 0.41 -18.10
CA TRP A 153 1.37 -0.04 -17.36
C TRP A 153 2.65 0.57 -17.94
N ILE A 154 3.45 1.16 -17.06
CA ILE A 154 4.79 1.69 -17.34
C ILE A 154 5.78 0.77 -16.66
N SER A 155 6.74 0.24 -17.41
CA SER A 155 7.79 -0.62 -16.85
C SER A 155 8.70 0.16 -15.90
N VAL A 156 9.00 -0.44 -14.75
CA VAL A 156 10.04 0.05 -13.84
C VAL A 156 11.39 -0.37 -14.40
N PRO A 157 12.35 0.56 -14.62
CA PRO A 157 13.67 0.21 -15.12
C PRO A 157 14.41 -0.75 -14.18
N ASP A 158 15.06 -1.76 -14.76
CA ASP A 158 15.84 -2.79 -14.06
C ASP A 158 17.29 -2.34 -13.81
N THR A 159 17.43 -1.16 -13.18
CA THR A 159 18.74 -0.59 -12.83
C THR A 159 19.21 -1.07 -11.46
N ALA A 160 20.52 -1.27 -11.32
CA ALA A 160 21.18 -1.73 -10.09
C ALA A 160 21.15 -0.72 -8.91
N SER A 161 20.48 0.42 -9.06
CA SER A 161 20.33 1.42 -8.00
C SER A 161 19.47 0.90 -6.86
N GLN A 162 19.89 1.16 -5.62
CA GLN A 162 19.21 0.64 -4.44
C GLN A 162 17.84 1.25 -4.21
N VAL A 163 17.66 2.55 -4.48
CA VAL A 163 16.37 3.22 -4.33
C VAL A 163 15.92 3.84 -5.64
N LYS A 164 14.67 3.55 -6.00
CA LYS A 164 13.99 4.10 -7.17
C LYS A 164 12.77 4.88 -6.72
N ARG A 165 12.67 6.14 -7.16
CA ARG A 165 11.48 6.97 -7.02
C ARG A 165 10.92 7.37 -8.38
N LEU A 166 9.62 7.63 -8.43
CA LEU A 166 8.90 8.10 -9.60
C LEU A 166 8.42 9.53 -9.33
N LYS A 167 9.00 10.51 -10.02
CA LYS A 167 8.50 11.90 -10.01
C LYS A 167 7.38 12.01 -11.02
N LEU A 168 6.24 12.52 -10.57
CA LEU A 168 5.03 12.63 -11.39
C LEU A 168 4.57 14.08 -11.51
N HIS A 169 4.27 14.47 -12.74
CA HIS A 169 3.78 15.79 -13.06
C HIS A 169 2.46 15.65 -13.81
N VAL A 170 1.37 15.89 -13.09
CA VAL A 170 0.01 15.81 -13.60
C VAL A 170 -0.53 17.22 -13.80
N LYS A 171 -1.21 17.44 -14.94
CA LYS A 171 -1.90 18.68 -15.25
C LYS A 171 -3.40 18.44 -15.33
N ARG A 172 -4.17 19.38 -14.78
CA ARG A 172 -5.62 19.39 -14.91
C ARG A 172 -6.01 19.86 -16.31
N SER A 173 -7.18 19.42 -16.75
CA SER A 173 -7.85 20.03 -17.90
C SER A 173 -8.48 21.36 -17.48
N LEU A 174 -8.93 22.18 -18.45
CA LEU A 174 -9.66 23.42 -18.14
C LEU A 174 -10.91 23.17 -17.27
N ALA A 175 -11.63 22.07 -17.54
CA ALA A 175 -12.77 21.65 -16.73
C ALA A 175 -12.34 21.25 -15.31
N GLY A 176 -11.21 20.54 -15.19
CA GLY A 176 -10.60 20.19 -13.91
C GLY A 176 -10.19 21.40 -13.10
N ASP A 177 -9.62 22.44 -13.71
CA ASP A 177 -9.25 23.67 -13.02
C ASP A 177 -10.47 24.38 -12.44
N ILE A 178 -11.54 24.56 -13.24
CA ILE A 178 -12.80 25.17 -12.78
C ILE A 178 -13.40 24.34 -11.64
N LYS A 179 -13.44 23.01 -11.78
CA LYS A 179 -13.95 22.12 -10.73
C LYS A 179 -13.14 22.23 -9.45
N SER A 180 -11.80 22.22 -9.55
CA SER A 180 -10.92 22.32 -8.38
C SER A 180 -11.02 23.66 -7.65
N PHE A 181 -11.46 24.71 -8.35
CA PHE A 181 -11.74 26.01 -7.75
C PHE A 181 -13.10 26.05 -7.04
N LEU A 182 -14.15 25.45 -7.63
CA LEU A 182 -15.51 25.47 -7.09
C LEU A 182 -15.80 24.34 -6.09
N TYR A 183 -15.03 23.24 -6.15
CA TYR A 183 -15.24 22.02 -5.40
C TYR A 183 -13.90 21.29 -5.14
N LYS A 184 -13.97 19.99 -4.82
CA LYS A 184 -12.82 19.12 -4.54
C LYS A 184 -12.15 18.65 -5.84
N ASP A 185 -10.84 18.47 -5.76
CA ASP A 185 -10.00 17.86 -6.80
C ASP A 185 -10.27 16.35 -6.96
N GLU A 186 -9.77 15.77 -8.04
CA GLU A 186 -9.85 14.33 -8.28
C GLU A 186 -8.96 13.50 -7.35
N LEU A 187 -9.32 12.23 -7.21
CA LEU A 187 -8.51 11.22 -6.53
C LEU A 187 -7.59 10.54 -7.53
N TYR A 188 -6.33 10.40 -7.12
CA TYR A 188 -5.28 9.78 -7.93
C TYR A 188 -4.78 8.53 -7.22
N TYR A 189 -4.54 7.48 -7.99
CA TYR A 189 -4.04 6.21 -7.47
C TYR A 189 -2.85 5.74 -8.29
N LEU A 190 -1.93 5.10 -7.59
CA LEU A 190 -0.79 4.39 -8.15
C LEU A 190 -1.00 2.90 -7.92
N TYR A 191 -1.04 2.16 -9.02
CA TYR A 191 -1.04 0.70 -9.00
C TYR A 191 0.38 0.23 -9.24
N LEU A 192 0.81 -0.77 -8.48
CA LEU A 192 2.16 -1.31 -8.47
C LEU A 192 2.06 -2.80 -8.74
N LYS A 193 2.56 -3.25 -9.89
CA LYS A 193 2.63 -4.66 -10.21
C LYS A 193 3.91 -5.25 -9.64
N THR A 194 3.78 -6.23 -8.76
CA THR A 194 4.89 -6.93 -8.14
C THR A 194 5.41 -8.04 -9.06
N GLN A 195 6.63 -8.53 -8.80
CA GLN A 195 7.22 -9.66 -9.53
C GLN A 195 6.45 -10.97 -9.33
N ASN A 196 5.82 -11.15 -8.16
CA ASN A 196 4.94 -12.29 -7.87
C ASN A 196 3.52 -12.15 -8.50
N GLY A 197 3.29 -11.11 -9.30
CA GLY A 197 2.06 -10.91 -10.07
C GLY A 197 0.91 -10.23 -9.32
N ASN A 198 1.08 -9.90 -8.03
CA ASN A 198 0.11 -9.11 -7.29
C ASN A 198 0.04 -7.66 -7.81
N THR A 199 -1.10 -7.01 -7.60
CA THR A 199 -1.25 -5.57 -7.83
C THR A 199 -1.51 -4.89 -6.50
N LEU A 200 -0.56 -4.06 -6.06
CA LEU A 200 -0.74 -3.20 -4.89
C LEU A 200 -1.29 -1.86 -5.34
N LYS A 201 -2.10 -1.23 -4.49
CA LYS A 201 -2.76 0.02 -4.81
C LYS A 201 -2.64 1.01 -3.67
N TYR A 202 -2.26 2.23 -4.01
CA TYR A 202 -2.18 3.34 -3.07
C TYR A 202 -2.75 4.62 -3.65
N ARG A 203 -3.44 5.39 -2.82
CA ARG A 203 -3.78 6.77 -3.15
C ARG A 203 -2.50 7.59 -3.19
N ILE A 204 -2.44 8.55 -4.10
CA ILE A 204 -1.35 9.53 -4.18
C ILE A 204 -1.92 10.95 -4.21
N VAL A 205 -1.09 11.91 -3.82
CA VAL A 205 -1.39 13.34 -3.97
C VAL A 205 -0.43 13.90 -5.02
N PRO A 206 -0.92 14.44 -6.15
CA PRO A 206 -0.05 14.88 -7.25
C PRO A 206 1.04 15.87 -6.84
N GLN A 207 0.77 16.75 -5.87
CA GLN A 207 1.75 17.73 -5.40
C GLN A 207 2.97 17.06 -4.74
N ASN A 208 2.76 16.08 -3.87
CA ASN A 208 3.87 15.28 -3.31
C ASN A 208 4.47 14.33 -4.33
N ALA A 209 3.67 13.84 -5.26
CA ALA A 209 4.15 12.90 -6.28
C ALA A 209 5.24 13.52 -7.17
N ALA A 210 5.23 14.84 -7.33
CA ALA A 210 6.28 15.58 -8.03
C ALA A 210 7.66 15.52 -7.35
N ASP A 211 7.70 15.29 -6.03
CA ASP A 211 8.94 15.19 -5.26
C ASP A 211 9.57 13.79 -5.30
N GLY A 212 8.83 12.80 -5.81
CA GLY A 212 9.29 11.44 -6.03
C GLY A 212 8.60 10.43 -5.11
N ILE A 213 7.66 9.67 -5.67
CA ILE A 213 7.02 8.53 -5.01
C ILE A 213 8.01 7.37 -4.90
N TRP A 214 8.10 6.75 -3.73
CA TRP A 214 8.88 5.56 -3.47
C TRP A 214 8.38 4.35 -4.27
N ILE A 215 9.25 3.72 -5.07
CA ILE A 215 8.94 2.54 -5.89
C ILE A 215 9.75 1.31 -5.47
N SER A 216 11.04 1.49 -5.13
CA SER A 216 11.92 0.37 -4.81
C SER A 216 12.98 0.79 -3.77
N PRO A 217 13.37 -0.11 -2.84
CA PRO A 217 12.74 -1.40 -2.55
C PRO A 217 11.34 -1.16 -1.96
N PHE A 218 10.34 -1.92 -2.40
CA PHE A 218 8.98 -1.68 -1.92
C PHE A 218 8.75 -2.43 -0.61
N LEU A 219 8.27 -1.72 0.41
CA LEU A 219 8.11 -2.27 1.76
C LEU A 219 6.63 -2.35 2.08
N THR A 220 6.11 -3.56 2.29
CA THR A 220 4.72 -3.77 2.70
C THR A 220 4.55 -3.70 4.21
N SER A 221 5.63 -3.91 4.96
CA SER A 221 5.72 -3.69 6.41
C SER A 221 7.12 -3.24 6.78
N ALA A 222 7.32 -2.78 8.01
CA ALA A 222 8.65 -2.48 8.56
C ALA A 222 9.12 -3.50 9.64
N SER A 223 8.45 -4.66 9.75
CA SER A 223 8.89 -5.77 10.60
C SER A 223 9.68 -6.81 9.80
N ASP A 224 10.54 -7.59 10.48
CA ASP A 224 11.44 -8.60 9.87
C ASP A 224 10.75 -9.73 9.07
N HIS A 225 9.41 -9.76 9.01
CA HIS A 225 8.65 -10.91 8.55
C HIS A 225 8.12 -10.79 7.11
N ALA A 226 8.12 -9.60 6.50
CA ALA A 226 7.68 -9.43 5.11
C ALA A 226 8.87 -9.08 4.19
N PRO A 227 9.12 -9.82 3.10
CA PRO A 227 10.15 -9.47 2.14
C PRO A 227 9.84 -8.12 1.48
N ALA A 228 10.87 -7.43 1.00
CA ALA A 228 10.64 -6.33 0.08
C ALA A 228 10.04 -6.88 -1.22
N GLU A 229 8.99 -6.21 -1.71
CA GLU A 229 8.38 -6.55 -2.98
C GLU A 229 9.18 -5.90 -4.12
N ILE A 230 9.39 -6.67 -5.19
CA ILE A 230 10.01 -6.14 -6.41
C ILE A 230 8.89 -5.62 -7.30
N ILE A 231 8.84 -4.31 -7.49
CA ILE A 231 7.87 -3.68 -8.40
C ILE A 231 8.44 -3.70 -9.82
N THR A 232 7.67 -4.28 -10.73
CA THR A 232 8.03 -4.45 -12.14
C THR A 232 7.37 -3.42 -13.04
N GLN A 233 6.14 -3.00 -12.70
CA GLN A 233 5.39 -2.02 -13.47
C GLN A 233 4.57 -1.11 -12.54
N VAL A 234 4.28 0.09 -13.02
CA VAL A 234 3.41 1.07 -12.34
C VAL A 234 2.29 1.51 -13.28
N MET A 235 1.12 1.84 -12.76
CA MET A 235 0.02 2.39 -13.55
C MET A 235 -0.67 3.50 -12.77
N LEU A 236 -0.96 4.60 -13.45
CA LEU A 236 -1.61 5.77 -12.87
C LEU A 236 -3.09 5.83 -13.24
N ILE A 237 -3.91 6.10 -12.23
CA ILE A 237 -5.37 6.11 -12.30
C ILE A 237 -5.87 7.44 -11.72
N CYS A 238 -6.91 8.01 -12.33
CA CYS A 238 -7.63 9.21 -11.88
C CYS A 238 -9.10 8.84 -11.67
N SER A 239 -9.80 9.42 -10.69
CA SER A 239 -11.23 9.11 -10.50
C SER A 239 -12.17 9.64 -11.59
N ASP A 240 -11.68 10.57 -12.42
CA ASP A 240 -12.33 11.09 -13.61
C ASP A 240 -11.28 11.60 -14.63
N LYS A 241 -11.10 10.87 -15.73
CA LYS A 241 -10.15 11.23 -16.80
C LYS A 241 -10.45 12.58 -17.45
N ASN A 242 -11.71 13.05 -17.42
CA ASN A 242 -12.08 14.31 -18.10
C ASN A 242 -11.57 15.55 -17.35
N MET A 243 -11.17 15.40 -16.08
CA MET A 243 -10.66 16.49 -15.25
C MET A 243 -9.15 16.70 -15.40
N VAL A 244 -8.47 15.86 -16.18
CA VAL A 244 -7.01 15.87 -16.36
C VAL A 244 -6.63 15.88 -17.84
N GLU A 245 -5.40 16.27 -18.15
CA GLU A 245 -4.85 16.07 -19.50
C GLU A 245 -4.75 14.57 -19.81
N ASN A 246 -4.87 14.20 -21.10
CA ASN A 246 -4.83 12.80 -21.54
C ASN A 246 -3.51 12.07 -21.25
N THR A 247 -2.44 12.82 -21.01
CA THR A 247 -1.10 12.34 -20.70
C THR A 247 -0.57 13.04 -19.45
N PHE A 248 0.41 12.43 -18.82
CA PHE A 248 1.19 13.04 -17.74
C PHE A 248 2.67 12.86 -18.03
N SER A 249 3.51 13.69 -17.43
CA SER A 249 4.97 13.53 -17.52
C SER A 249 5.54 12.92 -16.25
N PHE A 250 6.62 12.17 -16.39
CA PHE A 250 7.29 11.54 -15.27
C PHE A 250 8.80 11.40 -15.49
N GLU A 251 9.54 11.27 -14.40
CA GLU A 251 10.96 10.97 -14.36
C GLU A 251 11.21 9.84 -13.36
N TRP A 252 12.18 9.00 -13.68
CA TRP A 252 12.76 8.09 -12.70
C TRP A 252 13.88 8.80 -11.96
N GLU A 253 13.88 8.67 -10.64
CA GLU A 253 14.94 9.15 -9.79
C GLU A 253 15.61 7.97 -9.07
N TYR A 254 16.93 7.92 -9.18
CA TYR A 254 17.77 6.91 -8.57
C TYR A 254 18.56 7.55 -7.44
N LEU A 255 18.44 7.01 -6.23
CA LEU A 255 19.26 7.44 -5.11
C LEU A 255 20.39 6.43 -4.89
N ASN A 256 21.61 6.93 -4.94
CA ASN A 256 22.82 6.15 -4.70
C ASN A 256 23.17 6.23 -3.21
N LEU A 257 23.16 5.07 -2.56
CA LEU A 257 23.37 4.88 -1.13
C LEU A 257 24.31 3.68 -0.94
N GLU A 258 24.93 3.56 0.24
CA GLU A 258 25.66 2.37 0.65
C GLU A 258 24.78 1.11 0.61
N GLU A 259 25.39 -0.03 0.29
CA GLU A 259 24.70 -1.31 0.23
C GLU A 259 24.04 -1.64 1.59
N LYS A 260 22.74 -2.00 1.58
CA LYS A 260 21.95 -2.32 2.78
C LYS A 260 21.56 -1.12 3.65
N ALA A 261 21.86 0.12 3.23
CA ALA A 261 21.45 1.31 3.97
C ALA A 261 19.93 1.34 4.24
N ILE A 262 19.13 0.98 3.23
CA ILE A 262 17.66 0.96 3.34
C ILE A 262 17.15 -0.19 4.19
N SER A 263 17.70 -1.40 4.04
CA SER A 263 17.30 -2.54 4.87
C SER A 263 17.62 -2.29 6.35
N HIS A 264 18.80 -1.74 6.65
CA HIS A 264 19.15 -1.31 8.00
C HIS A 264 18.35 -0.11 8.49
N PHE A 265 17.90 0.77 7.60
CA PHE A 265 17.03 1.86 8.02
C PHE A 265 15.66 1.30 8.46
N PHE A 266 15.08 0.36 7.70
CA PHE A 266 13.70 -0.11 7.93
C PHE A 266 13.52 -1.42 8.70
N GLY A 267 14.58 -2.10 9.14
CA GLY A 267 14.39 -3.37 9.87
C GLY A 267 14.15 -4.55 8.95
N LYS A 268 14.89 -4.63 7.84
CA LYS A 268 14.73 -5.68 6.81
C LYS A 268 16.02 -6.45 6.62
N ASP A 269 16.57 -6.96 7.72
CA ASP A 269 17.89 -7.61 7.72
C ASP A 269 17.84 -9.06 7.19
N SER A 270 16.64 -9.59 6.93
CA SER A 270 16.42 -10.88 6.25
C SER A 270 15.25 -10.84 5.26
N VAL A 271 15.38 -11.55 4.14
CA VAL A 271 14.32 -11.71 3.12
C VAL A 271 13.72 -13.09 3.28
N LYS A 272 12.44 -13.17 3.68
CA LYS A 272 11.68 -14.42 3.61
C LYS A 272 10.78 -14.37 2.38
N VAL A 273 11.02 -15.23 1.41
CA VAL A 273 10.06 -15.41 0.30
C VAL A 273 8.89 -16.22 0.83
N ASN A 274 7.67 -15.70 0.69
CA ASN A 274 6.47 -16.43 1.07
C ASN A 274 6.32 -17.66 0.17
N GLU A 275 6.11 -18.81 0.78
CA GLU A 275 5.81 -20.05 0.08
C GLU A 275 4.38 -19.96 -0.47
N VAL A 276 4.21 -20.23 -1.76
CA VAL A 276 2.90 -20.20 -2.45
C VAL A 276 2.31 -21.61 -2.44
N TYR A 277 1.16 -21.77 -1.81
CA TYR A 277 0.42 -23.03 -1.74
C TYR A 277 -0.62 -23.16 -2.85
N LEU A 278 -1.18 -22.03 -3.29
CA LEU A 278 -2.18 -21.97 -4.35
C LEU A 278 -2.00 -20.68 -5.15
N ASP A 279 -2.14 -20.78 -6.47
CA ASP A 279 -2.26 -19.63 -7.37
C ASP A 279 -3.20 -20.02 -8.52
N GLU A 280 -4.49 -19.78 -8.33
CA GLU A 280 -5.55 -20.11 -9.28
C GLU A 280 -6.06 -18.85 -9.97
N THR A 281 -6.14 -18.86 -11.30
CA THR A 281 -6.64 -17.72 -12.08
C THR A 281 -7.78 -18.13 -12.99
N MET A 282 -8.85 -17.34 -12.96
CA MET A 282 -9.95 -17.39 -13.92
C MET A 282 -9.85 -16.16 -14.83
N ASP A 283 -9.61 -16.40 -16.12
CA ASP A 283 -9.60 -15.35 -17.16
C ASP A 283 -11.00 -14.99 -17.67
N PHE A 284 -12.02 -15.75 -17.24
CA PHE A 284 -13.42 -15.56 -17.61
C PHE A 284 -13.72 -15.65 -19.12
N VAL A 285 -12.81 -16.26 -19.89
CA VAL A 285 -12.97 -16.50 -21.33
C VAL A 285 -13.43 -17.94 -21.60
N SER A 286 -12.98 -18.88 -20.77
CA SER A 286 -13.25 -20.31 -20.91
C SER A 286 -13.42 -20.97 -19.54
N PRO A 287 -14.04 -22.15 -19.45
CA PRO A 287 -14.10 -22.89 -18.20
C PRO A 287 -12.68 -23.31 -17.77
N SER A 288 -12.42 -23.28 -16.47
CA SER A 288 -11.13 -23.66 -15.85
C SER A 288 -11.35 -24.76 -14.81
N PRO A 289 -10.39 -25.69 -14.62
CA PRO A 289 -10.43 -26.65 -13.50
C PRO A 289 -10.60 -25.94 -12.15
N ASN A 290 -11.26 -26.57 -11.18
CA ASN A 290 -11.56 -25.99 -9.84
C ASN A 290 -12.57 -24.82 -9.82
N TRP A 291 -12.94 -24.26 -10.98
CA TRP A 291 -13.94 -23.20 -11.10
C TRP A 291 -15.29 -23.76 -11.55
N HIS A 292 -16.32 -23.53 -10.76
CA HIS A 292 -17.67 -24.07 -10.97
C HIS A 292 -18.67 -22.97 -11.33
N GLY A 293 -19.72 -23.33 -12.07
CA GLY A 293 -20.79 -22.38 -12.43
C GLY A 293 -20.45 -21.45 -13.60
N PHE A 294 -19.45 -21.78 -14.42
CA PHE A 294 -19.16 -21.05 -15.65
C PHE A 294 -20.28 -21.22 -16.68
N ASN A 295 -20.72 -20.10 -17.26
CA ASN A 295 -21.67 -20.06 -18.37
C ASN A 295 -21.07 -19.24 -19.52
N ALA A 296 -20.86 -19.87 -20.68
CA ALA A 296 -20.28 -19.22 -21.85
C ALA A 296 -21.16 -18.10 -22.42
N GLU A 297 -22.48 -18.13 -22.19
CA GLU A 297 -23.42 -17.09 -22.66
C GLU A 297 -23.20 -15.75 -21.96
N ASN A 298 -22.58 -15.76 -20.77
CA ASN A 298 -22.24 -14.55 -20.03
C ASN A 298 -20.93 -13.91 -20.49
N VAL A 299 -20.18 -14.55 -21.39
CA VAL A 299 -18.92 -14.01 -21.91
C VAL A 299 -19.19 -13.01 -23.03
N GLN A 300 -18.69 -11.80 -22.87
CA GLN A 300 -18.85 -10.70 -23.83
C GLN A 300 -17.50 -10.07 -24.15
N GLU A 301 -17.46 -9.23 -25.19
CA GLU A 301 -16.25 -8.55 -25.65
C GLU A 301 -16.28 -7.07 -25.27
N ASP A 302 -15.20 -6.57 -24.67
CA ASP A 302 -14.92 -5.15 -24.53
C ASP A 302 -14.04 -4.70 -25.69
N THR A 303 -14.66 -4.08 -26.69
CA THR A 303 -13.97 -3.58 -27.89
C THR A 303 -12.99 -2.45 -27.59
N SER A 304 -13.15 -1.72 -26.48
CA SER A 304 -12.23 -0.64 -26.08
C SER A 304 -10.92 -1.17 -25.51
N LEU A 305 -10.96 -2.33 -24.85
CA LEU A 305 -9.80 -2.99 -24.26
C LEU A 305 -9.27 -4.15 -25.12
N ASN A 306 -10.00 -4.53 -26.19
CA ASN A 306 -9.73 -5.72 -26.99
C ASN A 306 -9.58 -6.98 -26.12
N GLN A 307 -10.48 -7.13 -25.15
CA GLN A 307 -10.47 -8.19 -24.16
C GLN A 307 -11.90 -8.68 -23.87
N LYS A 308 -12.04 -9.95 -23.53
CA LYS A 308 -13.32 -10.51 -23.09
C LYS A 308 -13.53 -10.34 -21.58
N TYR A 309 -14.79 -10.32 -21.16
CA TYR A 309 -15.18 -10.30 -19.75
C TYR A 309 -16.41 -11.19 -19.52
N TYR A 310 -16.59 -11.62 -18.28
CA TYR A 310 -17.81 -12.27 -17.83
C TYR A 310 -18.78 -11.23 -17.26
N ARG A 311 -19.96 -11.12 -17.88
CA ARG A 311 -21.05 -10.29 -17.40
C ARG A 311 -21.77 -11.01 -16.27
N LEU A 312 -21.54 -10.55 -15.04
CA LEU A 312 -22.24 -11.06 -13.87
C LEU A 312 -23.57 -10.31 -13.68
N GLU A 313 -24.67 -11.05 -13.84
CA GLU A 313 -26.03 -10.52 -13.66
C GLU A 313 -26.28 -9.97 -12.25
N PRO A 314 -27.23 -9.03 -12.08
CA PRO A 314 -27.74 -8.63 -10.77
C PRO A 314 -28.16 -9.83 -9.93
N GLN A 315 -27.86 -9.80 -8.62
CA GLN A 315 -28.22 -10.83 -7.64
C GLN A 315 -27.63 -12.22 -7.93
N ALA A 316 -26.56 -12.30 -8.74
CA ALA A 316 -25.91 -13.56 -9.11
C ALA A 316 -24.51 -13.70 -8.49
N TYR A 317 -23.95 -14.90 -8.63
CA TYR A 317 -22.59 -15.25 -8.21
C TYR A 317 -21.70 -15.47 -9.43
N SER A 318 -20.45 -15.03 -9.35
CA SER A 318 -19.46 -15.38 -10.37
C SER A 318 -19.21 -16.89 -10.39
N PRO A 319 -18.61 -17.43 -11.46
CA PRO A 319 -17.87 -18.68 -11.39
C PRO A 319 -17.05 -18.75 -10.09
N THR A 320 -17.21 -19.86 -9.39
CA THR A 320 -16.80 -20.03 -7.99
C THR A 320 -15.64 -21.00 -7.93
N LEU A 321 -14.51 -20.57 -7.37
CA LEU A 321 -13.41 -21.47 -7.04
C LEU A 321 -13.83 -22.36 -5.86
N LYS A 322 -13.63 -23.67 -5.98
CA LYS A 322 -13.79 -24.62 -4.87
C LYS A 322 -12.63 -25.59 -4.86
N ILE A 323 -11.89 -25.64 -3.75
CA ILE A 323 -10.76 -26.56 -3.59
C ILE A 323 -10.76 -27.18 -2.19
N THR A 324 -10.20 -28.39 -2.09
CA THR A 324 -9.76 -28.94 -0.80
C THR A 324 -8.32 -28.50 -0.54
N THR A 325 -7.98 -28.33 0.73
CA THR A 325 -6.68 -27.79 1.17
C THR A 325 -5.88 -28.83 1.94
N ASP A 326 -6.12 -30.12 1.67
CA ASP A 326 -5.49 -31.25 2.35
C ASP A 326 -3.95 -31.29 2.17
N SER A 327 -3.43 -30.67 1.11
CA SER A 327 -2.01 -30.54 0.83
C SER A 327 -1.34 -29.32 1.49
N VAL A 328 -2.11 -28.42 2.08
CA VAL A 328 -1.61 -27.19 2.70
C VAL A 328 -1.09 -27.52 4.11
N PRO A 329 0.21 -27.27 4.41
CA PRO A 329 0.76 -27.54 5.73
C PRO A 329 0.06 -26.73 6.83
N ALA A 330 0.07 -27.27 8.05
CA ALA A 330 -0.38 -26.52 9.22
C ALA A 330 0.52 -25.28 9.44
N GLY A 331 -0.12 -24.13 9.63
CA GLY A 331 0.56 -22.86 9.88
C GLY A 331 -0.32 -21.66 9.55
N SER A 332 0.18 -20.47 9.81
CA SER A 332 -0.49 -19.24 9.43
C SER A 332 -0.42 -19.05 7.91
N THR A 333 -1.57 -18.79 7.29
CA THR A 333 -1.68 -18.57 5.85
C THR A 333 -2.44 -17.29 5.55
N ARG A 334 -2.17 -16.70 4.38
CA ARG A 334 -2.97 -15.62 3.81
C ARG A 334 -3.65 -16.14 2.55
N ILE A 335 -4.94 -15.88 2.45
CA ILE A 335 -5.71 -16.05 1.22
C ILE A 335 -5.97 -14.66 0.68
N SER A 336 -5.55 -14.38 -0.54
CA SER A 336 -5.83 -13.13 -1.24
C SER A 336 -6.59 -13.38 -2.53
N VAL A 337 -7.43 -12.40 -2.89
CA VAL A 337 -8.25 -12.41 -4.09
C VAL A 337 -8.04 -11.09 -4.82
N ASP A 338 -7.51 -11.17 -6.01
CA ASP A 338 -7.25 -10.06 -6.93
C ASP A 338 -8.27 -10.14 -8.07
N CYS A 339 -9.03 -9.07 -8.30
CA CYS A 339 -10.04 -9.01 -9.36
C CYS A 339 -9.87 -7.77 -10.23
N TRP A 340 -9.98 -7.93 -11.55
CA TRP A 340 -10.10 -6.81 -12.48
C TRP A 340 -11.54 -6.71 -12.96
N ILE A 341 -12.19 -5.59 -12.67
CA ILE A 341 -13.63 -5.43 -12.93
C ILE A 341 -14.01 -4.03 -13.42
N LYS A 342 -15.14 -3.95 -14.12
CA LYS A 342 -15.89 -2.70 -14.33
C LYS A 342 -17.24 -2.81 -13.63
N ALA A 343 -17.58 -1.82 -12.81
CA ALA A 343 -18.81 -1.78 -12.05
C ALA A 343 -19.24 -0.33 -11.78
N ARG A 344 -20.50 -0.10 -11.40
CA ARG A 344 -20.92 1.24 -10.97
C ARG A 344 -20.17 1.66 -9.69
N LYS A 345 -19.91 2.95 -9.53
CA LYS A 345 -19.42 3.50 -8.25
C LYS A 345 -20.42 3.16 -7.15
N GLN A 346 -19.92 2.87 -5.95
CA GLN A 346 -20.74 2.52 -4.78
C GLN A 346 -21.60 1.24 -4.93
N THR A 347 -21.22 0.32 -5.82
CA THR A 347 -21.87 -0.99 -5.93
C THR A 347 -21.81 -1.76 -4.59
N PRO A 348 -22.92 -2.34 -4.10
CA PRO A 348 -22.92 -3.14 -2.86
C PRO A 348 -22.37 -4.56 -3.05
N SER A 349 -21.82 -4.87 -4.23
CA SER A 349 -21.21 -6.16 -4.54
C SER A 349 -20.02 -6.46 -3.63
N SER A 350 -19.72 -7.75 -3.44
CA SER A 350 -18.67 -8.17 -2.51
C SER A 350 -17.85 -9.33 -3.07
N ILE A 351 -16.56 -9.35 -2.76
CA ILE A 351 -15.76 -10.58 -2.86
C ILE A 351 -16.01 -11.38 -1.59
N VAL A 352 -16.29 -12.68 -1.74
CA VAL A 352 -16.56 -13.59 -0.63
C VAL A 352 -15.48 -14.67 -0.60
N ILE A 353 -14.84 -14.80 0.57
CA ILE A 353 -13.94 -15.90 0.91
C ILE A 353 -14.64 -16.72 1.98
N GLU A 354 -15.01 -17.95 1.63
CA GLU A 354 -15.61 -18.94 2.52
C GLU A 354 -14.57 -20.02 2.84
N THR A 355 -14.41 -20.33 4.12
CA THR A 355 -13.55 -21.41 4.59
C THR A 355 -14.36 -22.41 5.40
N GLU A 356 -14.09 -23.70 5.20
CA GLU A 356 -14.66 -24.79 6.00
C GLU A 356 -13.53 -25.50 6.75
N ASP A 357 -13.68 -25.73 8.05
CA ASP A 357 -12.71 -26.48 8.85
C ASP A 357 -12.88 -28.00 8.72
N ALA A 358 -12.04 -28.78 9.40
CA ALA A 358 -12.10 -30.24 9.38
C ALA A 358 -13.36 -30.83 10.03
N ALA A 359 -14.06 -30.06 10.87
CA ALA A 359 -15.33 -30.46 11.49
C ALA A 359 -16.54 -30.12 10.58
N GLY A 360 -16.31 -29.42 9.47
CA GLY A 360 -17.37 -28.95 8.56
C GLY A 360 -17.97 -27.60 8.95
N GLU A 361 -17.38 -26.88 9.91
CA GLU A 361 -17.84 -25.56 10.31
C GLU A 361 -17.39 -24.51 9.29
N LYS A 362 -18.33 -23.65 8.86
CA LYS A 362 -18.11 -22.65 7.82
C LYS A 362 -17.94 -21.26 8.40
N SER A 363 -16.92 -20.56 7.92
CA SER A 363 -16.68 -19.14 8.17
C SER A 363 -16.69 -18.36 6.86
N TRP A 364 -17.23 -17.14 6.90
CA TRP A 364 -17.40 -16.29 5.72
C TRP A 364 -16.77 -14.92 5.94
N HIS A 365 -15.98 -14.48 4.97
CA HIS A 365 -15.47 -13.12 4.92
C HIS A 365 -15.95 -12.46 3.62
N GLY A 366 -16.92 -11.55 3.75
CA GLY A 366 -17.41 -10.72 2.66
C GLY A 366 -16.80 -9.33 2.72
N MET A 367 -16.08 -8.95 1.66
CA MET A 367 -15.52 -7.61 1.52
C MET A 367 -16.23 -6.87 0.39
N GLY A 368 -16.92 -5.80 0.75
CA GLY A 368 -17.58 -4.91 -0.21
C GLY A 368 -16.58 -4.22 -1.13
N ILE A 369 -16.89 -4.16 -2.44
CA ILE A 369 -15.98 -3.61 -3.45
C ILE A 369 -16.19 -2.11 -3.69
N GLN A 370 -17.22 -1.50 -3.08
CA GLN A 370 -17.64 -0.11 -3.32
C GLN A 370 -16.53 0.93 -3.21
N GLN A 371 -15.62 0.77 -2.24
CA GLN A 371 -14.54 1.72 -1.98
C GLN A 371 -13.36 1.54 -2.94
N GLN A 372 -13.39 0.51 -3.77
CA GLN A 372 -12.31 0.14 -4.70
C GLN A 372 -12.65 0.42 -6.16
N ILE A 373 -13.86 0.94 -6.45
CA ILE A 373 -14.28 1.37 -7.78
C ILE A 373 -14.11 2.89 -7.89
N PHE A 374 -13.00 3.33 -8.48
CA PHE A 374 -12.64 4.75 -8.56
C PHE A 374 -13.21 5.43 -9.79
N ASP A 375 -13.34 4.69 -10.89
CA ASP A 375 -13.94 5.15 -12.14
C ASP A 375 -14.81 4.03 -12.73
N ALA A 376 -16.11 4.28 -12.87
CA ALA A 376 -17.06 3.26 -13.33
C ALA A 376 -16.94 2.93 -14.82
N GLN A 377 -16.31 3.79 -15.61
CA GLN A 377 -16.13 3.58 -17.05
C GLN A 377 -14.86 2.79 -17.37
N GLU A 378 -13.97 2.67 -16.40
CA GLU A 378 -12.63 2.13 -16.57
C GLU A 378 -12.45 0.84 -15.78
N LEU A 379 -11.42 0.08 -16.14
CA LEU A 379 -11.08 -1.14 -15.44
C LEU A 379 -10.47 -0.80 -14.06
N ASN A 380 -11.04 -1.38 -13.01
CA ASN A 380 -10.57 -1.20 -11.64
C ASN A 380 -10.00 -2.52 -11.11
N HIS A 381 -8.91 -2.42 -10.36
CA HIS A 381 -8.40 -3.54 -9.57
C HIS A 381 -9.03 -3.50 -8.17
N VAL A 382 -9.58 -4.63 -7.76
CA VAL A 382 -10.19 -4.85 -6.46
C VAL A 382 -9.48 -6.00 -5.78
N PHE A 383 -9.12 -5.79 -4.51
CA PHE A 383 -8.35 -6.74 -3.72
C PHE A 383 -9.04 -7.05 -2.40
N SER A 384 -9.08 -8.33 -2.02
CA SER A 384 -9.55 -8.82 -0.72
C SER A 384 -8.55 -9.81 -0.14
N TYR A 385 -8.45 -9.91 1.18
CA TYR A 385 -7.66 -10.97 1.81
C TYR A 385 -8.19 -11.36 3.19
N ILE A 386 -7.82 -12.56 3.63
CA ILE A 386 -7.93 -12.99 5.04
C ILE A 386 -6.62 -13.64 5.48
N ASN A 387 -6.29 -13.46 6.76
CA ASN A 387 -5.20 -14.19 7.41
C ASN A 387 -5.83 -15.28 8.29
N LEU A 388 -5.38 -16.52 8.12
CA LEU A 388 -5.81 -17.67 8.89
C LEU A 388 -4.70 -18.05 9.87
N SER A 389 -5.06 -18.32 11.11
CA SER A 389 -4.14 -18.83 12.15
C SER A 389 -4.16 -20.36 12.27
N ALA A 390 -5.09 -21.02 11.58
CA ALA A 390 -5.29 -22.46 11.60
C ALA A 390 -5.58 -22.95 10.17
N PRO A 391 -5.23 -24.22 9.85
CA PRO A 391 -5.54 -24.79 8.55
C PRO A 391 -7.05 -24.94 8.36
N VAL A 392 -7.48 -24.83 7.11
CA VAL A 392 -8.87 -25.07 6.67
C VAL A 392 -8.89 -26.35 5.83
N ALA A 393 -10.05 -26.99 5.69
CA ALA A 393 -10.25 -28.19 4.89
C ALA A 393 -10.75 -27.86 3.47
N LYS A 394 -11.57 -26.82 3.33
CA LYS A 394 -12.04 -26.32 2.03
C LYS A 394 -11.98 -24.81 1.94
N LEU A 395 -11.71 -24.34 0.73
CA LEU A 395 -11.77 -22.95 0.35
C LEU A 395 -12.77 -22.77 -0.80
N THR A 396 -13.68 -21.82 -0.63
CA THR A 396 -14.62 -21.38 -1.66
C THR A 396 -14.49 -19.86 -1.87
N VAL A 397 -14.28 -19.42 -3.11
CA VAL A 397 -14.12 -17.99 -3.44
C VAL A 397 -14.98 -17.61 -4.64
N TYR A 398 -15.69 -16.49 -4.51
CA TYR A 398 -16.53 -15.95 -5.57
C TYR A 398 -16.79 -14.44 -5.39
N LEU A 399 -17.26 -13.78 -6.45
CA LEU A 399 -17.81 -12.43 -6.39
C LEU A 399 -19.34 -12.53 -6.36
N TRP A 400 -19.95 -11.86 -5.38
CA TRP A 400 -21.39 -11.76 -5.23
C TRP A 400 -21.87 -10.38 -5.69
N ASN A 401 -22.66 -10.36 -6.76
CA ASN A 401 -23.26 -9.14 -7.26
C ASN A 401 -24.57 -8.84 -6.53
N ASN A 402 -24.49 -8.09 -5.43
CA ASN A 402 -25.65 -7.61 -4.67
C ASN A 402 -26.33 -6.38 -5.27
N ASP A 403 -25.91 -5.98 -6.45
CA ASP A 403 -26.38 -4.78 -7.12
C ASP A 403 -27.67 -5.04 -7.92
N ASP A 404 -28.34 -3.96 -8.32
CA ASP A 404 -29.40 -3.94 -9.33
C ASP A 404 -28.85 -3.81 -10.76
N LYS A 405 -27.52 -3.64 -10.88
CA LYS A 405 -26.77 -3.52 -12.14
C LYS A 405 -25.76 -4.64 -12.33
N PRO A 406 -25.38 -4.97 -13.56
CA PRO A 406 -24.34 -5.97 -13.80
C PRO A 406 -22.96 -5.51 -13.33
N VAL A 407 -22.12 -6.48 -12.98
CA VAL A 407 -20.68 -6.31 -12.77
C VAL A 407 -19.94 -7.04 -13.89
N PHE A 408 -18.94 -6.43 -14.48
CA PHE A 408 -18.17 -7.02 -15.57
C PHE A 408 -16.81 -7.47 -15.04
N ILE A 409 -16.53 -8.77 -15.10
CA ILE A 409 -15.34 -9.38 -14.50
C ILE A 409 -14.38 -9.83 -15.60
N TYR A 410 -13.16 -9.31 -15.57
CA TYR A 410 -12.13 -9.56 -16.59
C TYR A 410 -11.14 -10.62 -16.15
N SER A 411 -10.83 -10.67 -14.86
CA SER A 411 -10.05 -11.74 -14.27
C SER A 411 -10.26 -11.79 -12.76
N MET A 412 -10.06 -12.98 -12.19
CA MET A 412 -10.00 -13.22 -10.75
C MET A 412 -8.85 -14.18 -10.49
N GLN A 413 -7.94 -13.78 -9.61
CA GLN A 413 -6.83 -14.60 -9.14
C GLN A 413 -7.00 -14.82 -7.64
N VAL A 414 -6.84 -16.07 -7.21
CA VAL A 414 -6.87 -16.48 -5.80
C VAL A 414 -5.51 -17.06 -5.45
N LYS A 415 -4.84 -16.47 -4.47
CA LYS A 415 -3.57 -16.97 -3.94
C LYS A 415 -3.71 -17.39 -2.50
N MET A 416 -3.06 -18.50 -2.16
CA MET A 416 -2.83 -18.91 -0.79
C MET A 416 -1.33 -18.97 -0.55
N ILE A 417 -0.85 -18.20 0.43
CA ILE A 417 0.57 -18.13 0.77
C ILE A 417 0.79 -18.38 2.26
N LYS A 418 2.00 -18.82 2.62
CA LYS A 418 2.47 -18.85 4.00
C LYS A 418 2.75 -17.43 4.50
N LEU A 419 2.38 -17.14 5.75
CA LEU A 419 2.70 -15.89 6.45
C LEU A 419 3.94 -15.98 7.33
#